data_AF-A0A942JHF9-F1
#
_entry.id   AF-A0A942JHF9-F1
#
_cell.length_a   1.000
_cell.length_b   1.000
_cell.length_c   1.000
_cell.angle_alpha   90.00
_cell.angle_beta   90.00
_cell.angle_gamma   90.00
#
_symmetry.space_group_name_H-M   'P 1'
#
loop_
_entity.id
_entity.type
_entity.pdbx_description
1 polymer ?
#
loop_
_entity_poly.entity_id
_entity_poly.type
_entity_poly.pdbx_seq_one_letter_code
_entity_poly.pdbx_strand_id
1 'polypeptide(L)'
;MSLSLLKDYLVDTPQPIIGAKTVQIVLFREVLDYTVLRTEETRELNTVVTPLSISQTDDVRRVAFLGTKQKAVESREMERMLRTAGEAVGRGGLDCYLKDNLCLACPRCALFGGTNVDSSSEKIANIKHRIEYGTAFSLLPFEEVETATTFNAINDQNQKTGQALGTRYAVRPATLFPSIVTLKSATLRELVLTLKTLLAAKNYGAETRIGGDLRNTIVGIAGGWEEIITPLELTLELFDKKDDLSGETAAAILQKYKAYAGNPQQVKVLSPVEVDKTVEEAANIALYKEFIANAYADVEEYRKQQKGK
;
A
#
# COMPACT_ATOMS: atom_id res chain seq x y z
N MET A 1 2.25 -17.37 -18.42
CA MET A 1 1.71 -16.16 -17.77
C MET A 1 2.32 -16.10 -16.39
N SER A 2 3.07 -15.05 -16.07
CA SER A 2 3.80 -14.91 -14.81
C SER A 2 2.87 -14.81 -13.60
N LEU A 3 1.67 -14.22 -13.76
CA LEU A 3 0.64 -14.22 -12.72
C LEU A 3 0.21 -15.63 -12.27
N SER A 4 0.33 -16.65 -13.14
CA SER A 4 -0.01 -18.03 -12.76
C SER A 4 0.97 -18.62 -11.74
N LEU A 5 2.15 -18.03 -11.57
CA LEU A 5 3.12 -18.44 -10.55
C LEU A 5 2.57 -18.29 -9.12
N LEU A 6 1.54 -17.45 -8.94
CA LEU A 6 0.90 -17.15 -7.66
C LEU A 6 -0.46 -17.86 -7.50
N LYS A 7 -0.92 -18.63 -8.49
CA LYS A 7 -2.26 -19.23 -8.51
C LYS A 7 -2.59 -20.03 -7.25
N ASP A 8 -1.62 -20.80 -6.74
CA ASP A 8 -1.82 -21.65 -5.56
C ASP A 8 -2.02 -20.85 -4.27
N TYR A 9 -1.62 -19.58 -4.26
CA TYR A 9 -1.75 -18.62 -3.15
C TYR A 9 -2.91 -17.65 -3.33
N LEU A 10 -3.75 -17.88 -4.34
CA LEU A 10 -4.97 -17.13 -4.61
C LEU A 10 -6.19 -18.03 -4.43
N VAL A 11 -7.36 -17.42 -4.39
CA VAL A 11 -8.67 -18.09 -4.41
C VAL A 11 -9.42 -17.73 -5.68
N ASP A 12 -10.31 -18.59 -6.13
CA ASP A 12 -11.08 -18.35 -7.36
C ASP A 12 -12.12 -17.23 -7.18
N THR A 13 -12.76 -17.20 -6.01
CA THR A 13 -13.73 -16.18 -5.61
C THR A 13 -13.45 -15.69 -4.19
N PRO A 14 -13.78 -14.42 -3.86
CA PRO A 14 -13.71 -13.94 -2.49
C PRO A 14 -14.63 -14.75 -1.57
N GLN A 15 -14.15 -15.07 -0.36
CA GLN A 15 -14.89 -15.88 0.62
C GLN A 15 -14.98 -15.14 1.97
N PRO A 16 -16.15 -15.15 2.66
CA PRO A 16 -16.28 -14.58 4.00
C PRO A 16 -15.38 -15.26 5.04
N ILE A 17 -15.23 -16.59 4.91
CA ILE A 17 -14.32 -17.40 5.71
C ILE A 17 -13.02 -17.53 4.90
N ILE A 18 -11.94 -16.92 5.40
CA ILE A 18 -10.65 -16.90 4.73
C ILE A 18 -9.75 -18.03 5.20
N GLY A 19 -8.89 -18.53 4.30
CA GLY A 19 -7.81 -19.45 4.63
C GLY A 19 -6.48 -18.72 4.86
N ALA A 20 -5.41 -19.50 4.99
CA ALA A 20 -4.07 -19.00 5.30
C ALA A 20 -3.31 -18.42 4.09
N LYS A 21 -3.85 -18.51 2.88
CA LYS A 21 -3.17 -18.06 1.65
C LYS A 21 -2.84 -16.57 1.70
N THR A 22 -1.58 -16.21 1.45
CA THR A 22 -1.08 -14.84 1.45
C THR A 22 -0.29 -14.53 0.17
N VAL A 23 -0.28 -13.25 -0.21
CA VAL A 23 0.69 -12.70 -1.18
C VAL A 23 1.26 -11.42 -0.60
N GLN A 24 2.55 -11.40 -0.26
CA GLN A 24 3.29 -10.21 0.15
C GLN A 24 3.90 -9.53 -1.07
N ILE A 25 3.63 -8.24 -1.23
CA ILE A 25 4.16 -7.38 -2.29
C ILE A 25 5.13 -6.41 -1.63
N VAL A 26 6.41 -6.52 -1.97
CA VAL A 26 7.49 -5.69 -1.43
C VAL A 26 7.72 -4.48 -2.33
N LEU A 27 7.76 -3.31 -1.71
CA LEU A 27 7.78 -2.02 -2.36
C LEU A 27 8.94 -1.17 -1.85
N PHE A 28 9.59 -0.48 -2.78
CA PHE A 28 10.35 0.72 -2.48
C PHE A 28 9.49 1.94 -2.78
N ARG A 29 9.23 2.75 -1.76
CA ARG A 29 8.48 3.99 -1.88
C ARG A 29 9.45 5.15 -1.77
N GLU A 30 9.78 5.73 -2.91
CA GLU A 30 10.74 6.84 -3.00
C GLU A 30 9.99 8.17 -2.96
N VAL A 31 10.42 9.07 -2.08
CA VAL A 31 9.94 10.45 -2.02
C VAL A 31 10.54 11.24 -3.18
N LEU A 32 9.72 11.77 -4.07
CA LEU A 32 10.16 12.56 -5.24
C LEU A 32 10.06 14.07 -5.00
N ASP A 33 9.19 14.49 -4.09
CA ASP A 33 9.07 15.89 -3.64
C ASP A 33 8.89 15.96 -2.13
N TYR A 34 9.17 17.11 -1.52
CA TYR A 34 9.03 17.34 -0.09
C TYR A 34 7.69 16.83 0.44
N THR A 35 7.75 15.84 1.34
CA THR A 35 6.56 15.10 1.77
C THR A 35 6.32 15.26 3.27
N VAL A 36 5.12 15.71 3.63
CA VAL A 36 4.72 15.86 5.03
C VAL A 36 4.02 14.59 5.52
N LEU A 37 4.71 13.82 6.36
CA LEU A 37 4.22 12.58 6.98
C LEU A 37 3.98 12.78 8.48
N ARG A 38 2.78 13.26 8.85
CA ARG A 38 2.42 13.59 10.24
C ARG A 38 1.01 13.17 10.64
N THR A 39 0.77 13.06 11.94
CA THR A 39 -0.58 13.13 12.54
C THR A 39 -0.97 14.60 12.77
N GLU A 40 -2.27 14.89 12.83
CA GLU A 40 -2.76 16.27 12.84
C GLU A 40 -2.50 17.01 14.16
N GLU A 41 -2.18 16.29 15.24
CA GLU A 41 -2.14 16.83 16.61
C GLU A 41 -0.89 17.67 16.90
N THR A 42 0.31 17.24 16.48
CA THR A 42 1.58 17.87 16.91
C THR A 42 2.27 18.68 15.81
N ARG A 43 1.80 18.62 14.56
CA ARG A 43 2.43 19.23 13.36
C ARG A 43 3.86 18.74 13.06
N GLU A 44 4.41 17.82 13.83
CA GLU A 44 5.72 17.18 13.66
C GLU A 44 5.64 15.94 12.78
N LEU A 45 6.77 15.52 12.20
CA LEU A 45 6.84 14.25 11.48
C LEU A 45 6.58 13.08 12.45
N ASN A 46 5.87 12.05 11.98
CA ASN A 46 5.75 10.81 12.73
C ASN A 46 7.14 10.16 12.82
N THR A 47 7.65 9.96 14.03
CA THR A 47 8.94 9.30 14.25
C THR A 47 8.84 8.11 15.17
N VAL A 48 9.78 7.19 15.04
CA VAL A 48 9.92 6.01 15.91
C VAL A 48 11.41 5.74 16.16
N VAL A 49 11.74 5.10 17.27
CA VAL A 49 13.09 4.59 17.54
C VAL A 49 13.17 3.14 17.09
N THR A 50 14.20 2.80 16.34
CA THR A 50 14.49 1.42 15.90
C THR A 50 15.99 1.16 16.02
N PRO A 51 16.43 -0.10 16.02
CA PRO A 51 17.82 -0.42 15.69
C PRO A 51 18.24 0.21 14.36
N LEU A 52 19.54 0.48 14.22
CA LEU A 52 20.11 0.98 12.98
C LEU A 52 19.96 -0.04 11.84
N SER A 53 20.26 -1.30 12.11
CA SER A 53 20.15 -2.39 11.14
C SER A 53 19.96 -3.75 11.81
N ILE A 54 19.98 -4.82 11.03
CA ILE A 54 19.88 -6.18 11.58
C ILE A 54 21.18 -6.58 12.30
N SER A 55 22.32 -5.99 11.91
CA SER A 55 23.64 -6.25 12.49
C SER A 55 24.10 -5.20 13.51
N GLN A 56 23.51 -3.99 13.49
CA GLN A 56 23.87 -2.87 14.35
C GLN A 56 22.67 -2.44 15.21
N THR A 57 22.80 -2.59 16.52
CA THR A 57 21.71 -2.39 17.48
C THR A 57 21.64 -0.98 18.05
N ASP A 58 22.45 -0.04 17.56
CA ASP A 58 22.37 1.36 17.98
C ASP A 58 20.98 1.91 17.68
N ASP A 59 20.38 2.54 18.69
CA ASP A 59 19.06 3.15 18.55
C ASP A 59 19.16 4.40 17.68
N VAL A 60 18.41 4.40 16.58
CA VAL A 60 18.24 5.57 15.72
C VAL A 60 16.77 5.94 15.62
N ARG A 61 16.53 7.23 15.42
CA ARG A 61 15.21 7.73 15.10
C ARG A 61 14.98 7.58 13.60
N ARG A 62 13.80 7.14 13.20
CA ARG A 62 13.35 7.03 11.80
C ARG A 62 12.03 7.74 11.60
N VAL A 63 11.76 8.21 10.38
CA VAL A 63 10.43 8.69 10.01
C VAL A 63 9.53 7.47 9.80
N ALA A 64 8.32 7.52 10.36
CA ALA A 64 7.31 6.47 10.28
C ALA A 64 6.21 6.85 9.28
N PHE A 65 6.20 6.17 8.14
CA PHE A 65 5.13 6.28 7.16
C PHE A 65 4.01 5.28 7.50
N LEU A 66 3.03 5.76 8.27
CA LEU A 66 1.97 4.92 8.85
C LEU A 66 1.19 4.12 7.80
N GLY A 67 1.01 2.81 8.06
CA GLY A 67 0.26 1.91 7.17
C GLY A 67 -1.19 2.35 6.93
N THR A 68 -1.83 3.02 7.90
CA THR A 68 -3.18 3.58 7.75
C THR A 68 -3.24 4.72 6.72
N LYS A 69 -2.20 5.54 6.62
CA LYS A 69 -2.09 6.63 5.63
C LYS A 69 -1.82 6.05 4.23
N GLN A 70 -0.94 5.05 4.13
CA GLN A 70 -0.69 4.29 2.90
C GLN A 70 -2.00 3.67 2.38
N LYS A 71 -2.67 2.87 3.23
CA LYS A 71 -3.94 2.20 2.93
C LYS A 71 -5.03 3.18 2.46
N ALA A 72 -5.16 4.33 3.11
CA ALA A 72 -6.19 5.31 2.76
C ALA A 72 -6.00 5.89 1.35
N VAL A 73 -4.75 6.20 0.97
CA VAL A 73 -4.43 6.71 -0.37
C VAL A 73 -4.72 5.65 -1.42
N GLU A 74 -4.25 4.43 -1.21
CA GLU A 74 -4.39 3.33 -2.19
C GLU A 74 -5.83 2.85 -2.31
N SER A 75 -6.59 2.84 -1.21
CA SER A 75 -8.02 2.53 -1.26
C SER A 75 -8.80 3.54 -2.12
N ARG A 76 -8.48 4.83 -2.03
CA ARG A 76 -9.07 5.88 -2.88
C ARG A 76 -8.61 5.78 -4.33
N GLU A 77 -7.35 5.43 -4.55
CA GLU A 77 -6.82 5.25 -5.89
C GLU A 77 -7.51 4.08 -6.62
N MET A 78 -7.68 2.94 -5.94
CA MET A 78 -8.42 1.80 -6.50
C MET A 78 -9.86 2.20 -6.84
N GLU A 79 -10.52 2.96 -5.97
CA GLU A 79 -11.87 3.45 -6.20
C GLU A 79 -11.95 4.38 -7.42
N ARG A 80 -11.02 5.34 -7.55
CA ARG A 80 -10.92 6.22 -8.73
C ARG A 80 -10.74 5.42 -10.02
N MET A 81 -9.87 4.42 -10.00
CA MET A 81 -9.62 3.55 -11.14
C MET A 81 -10.87 2.73 -11.51
N LEU A 82 -11.55 2.15 -10.52
CA LEU A 82 -12.79 1.40 -10.74
C LEU A 82 -13.93 2.27 -11.27
N ARG A 83 -14.05 3.51 -10.79
CA ARG A 83 -15.04 4.49 -11.27
C ARG A 83 -14.80 4.83 -12.73
N THR A 84 -13.57 5.22 -13.06
CA THR A 84 -13.15 5.58 -14.43
C THR A 84 -13.32 4.40 -15.39
N ALA A 85 -12.88 3.20 -14.99
CA ALA A 85 -13.05 2.00 -15.81
C ALA A 85 -14.53 1.62 -15.96
N GLY A 86 -15.34 1.77 -14.91
CA GLY A 86 -16.78 1.54 -14.95
C GLY A 86 -17.53 2.47 -15.90
N GLU A 87 -17.16 3.75 -15.94
CA GLU A 87 -17.67 4.73 -16.89
C GLU A 87 -17.29 4.36 -18.33
N ALA A 88 -16.01 4.03 -18.57
CA ALA A 88 -15.50 3.67 -19.89
C ALA A 88 -16.20 2.44 -20.51
N VAL A 89 -16.71 1.52 -19.69
CA VAL A 89 -17.40 0.30 -20.15
C VAL A 89 -18.93 0.39 -20.09
N GLY A 90 -19.49 1.56 -19.77
CA GLY A 90 -20.93 1.79 -19.70
C GLY A 90 -21.64 1.13 -18.50
N ARG A 91 -20.89 0.70 -17.46
CA ARG A 91 -21.47 0.28 -16.18
C ARG A 91 -21.89 1.49 -15.34
N GLY A 92 -21.17 2.59 -15.48
CA GLY A 92 -21.21 3.72 -14.55
C GLY A 92 -20.42 3.44 -13.27
N GLY A 93 -20.22 4.48 -12.45
CA GLY A 93 -19.63 4.36 -11.12
C GLY A 93 -20.68 4.08 -10.06
N LEU A 94 -20.37 3.21 -9.10
CA LEU A 94 -21.12 3.20 -7.84
C LEU A 94 -20.74 4.45 -7.04
N ASP A 95 -21.73 5.09 -6.40
CA ASP A 95 -21.44 6.10 -5.41
C ASP A 95 -20.87 5.41 -4.16
N CYS A 96 -19.55 5.39 -4.08
CA CYS A 96 -18.76 4.77 -3.03
C CYS A 96 -17.59 5.70 -2.76
N TYR A 97 -17.38 6.10 -1.51
CA TYR A 97 -16.25 6.91 -1.07
C TYR A 97 -15.94 6.64 0.41
N LEU A 98 -14.68 6.83 0.80
CA LEU A 98 -14.26 6.57 2.19
C LEU A 98 -14.99 7.47 3.20
N LYS A 99 -15.16 6.92 4.40
CA LYS A 99 -15.79 7.50 5.59
C LYS A 99 -17.33 7.55 5.56
N ASP A 100 -17.95 8.17 4.56
CA ASP A 100 -19.40 8.47 4.67
C ASP A 100 -20.32 7.61 3.78
N ASN A 101 -19.83 6.98 2.69
CA ASN A 101 -20.68 6.10 1.86
C ASN A 101 -19.90 4.92 1.27
N LEU A 102 -19.92 3.76 1.94
CA LEU A 102 -19.33 2.54 1.42
C LEU A 102 -20.41 1.68 0.78
N CYS A 103 -20.37 1.49 -0.54
CA CYS A 103 -21.42 0.74 -1.26
C CYS A 103 -21.47 -0.77 -0.93
N LEU A 104 -20.41 -1.34 -0.33
CA LEU A 104 -20.26 -2.76 0.00
C LEU A 104 -20.43 -3.76 -1.17
N ALA A 105 -20.48 -3.26 -2.41
CA ALA A 105 -20.71 -4.03 -3.64
C ALA A 105 -19.58 -3.87 -4.67
N CYS A 106 -18.62 -2.97 -4.44
CA CYS A 106 -17.47 -2.79 -5.32
C CYS A 106 -16.26 -3.63 -4.90
N PRO A 107 -15.34 -3.97 -5.84
CA PRO A 107 -14.10 -4.70 -5.52
C PRO A 107 -13.26 -4.03 -4.42
N ARG A 108 -13.26 -2.70 -4.37
CA ARG A 108 -12.57 -1.95 -3.31
C ARG A 108 -13.13 -2.28 -1.93
N CYS A 109 -14.45 -2.30 -1.75
CA CYS A 109 -15.06 -2.65 -0.45
C CYS A 109 -14.81 -4.12 -0.09
N ALA A 110 -14.84 -5.03 -1.07
CA ALA A 110 -14.58 -6.45 -0.84
C ALA A 110 -13.15 -6.73 -0.35
N LEU A 111 -12.17 -5.98 -0.86
CA LEU A 111 -10.77 -6.15 -0.49
C LEU A 111 -10.38 -5.31 0.75
N PHE A 112 -10.67 -4.00 0.75
CA PHE A 112 -10.29 -3.07 1.83
C PHE A 112 -11.20 -3.15 3.06
N GLY A 113 -12.31 -3.88 2.96
CA GLY A 113 -13.35 -3.95 3.97
C GLY A 113 -14.28 -2.74 3.95
N GLY A 114 -15.36 -2.86 4.71
CA GLY A 114 -16.34 -1.80 4.87
C GLY A 114 -17.44 -2.16 5.86
N THR A 115 -17.93 -1.14 6.54
CA THR A 115 -19.04 -1.20 7.47
C THR A 115 -20.05 -0.13 7.07
N ASN A 116 -21.35 -0.43 7.13
CA ASN A 116 -22.38 0.59 6.99
C ASN A 116 -22.96 0.90 8.37
N VAL A 117 -23.11 2.19 8.70
CA VAL A 117 -23.58 2.65 10.03
C VAL A 117 -25.03 3.15 9.98
N ASP A 118 -25.73 2.97 8.85
CA ASP A 118 -27.12 3.41 8.71
C ASP A 118 -28.06 2.59 9.59
N SER A 119 -28.54 3.24 10.66
CA SER A 119 -29.44 2.70 11.68
C SER A 119 -30.84 2.32 11.18
N SER A 120 -31.16 2.59 9.91
CA SER A 120 -32.49 2.42 9.31
C SER A 120 -32.57 1.34 8.22
N SER A 121 -31.42 0.79 7.79
CA SER A 121 -31.37 -0.29 6.79
C SER A 121 -31.20 -1.64 7.47
N GLU A 122 -31.75 -2.71 6.89
CA GLU A 122 -31.47 -4.10 7.34
C GLU A 122 -29.96 -4.24 7.60
N LYS A 123 -29.55 -4.84 8.72
CA LYS A 123 -28.14 -4.96 9.12
C LYS A 123 -27.32 -5.64 8.00
N ILE A 124 -26.76 -4.84 7.08
CA ILE A 124 -25.89 -5.34 6.03
C ILE A 124 -24.60 -5.79 6.71
N ALA A 125 -24.30 -7.09 6.63
CA ALA A 125 -23.12 -7.65 7.26
C ALA A 125 -21.83 -6.94 6.81
N ASN A 126 -20.96 -6.64 7.76
CA ASN A 126 -19.67 -5.97 7.54
C ASN A 126 -18.73 -6.83 6.69
N ILE A 127 -17.89 -6.20 5.87
CA ILE A 127 -16.82 -6.88 5.13
C ILE A 127 -15.52 -6.68 5.89
N LYS A 128 -14.87 -7.78 6.31
CA LYS A 128 -13.53 -7.74 6.88
C LYS A 128 -12.51 -7.38 5.80
N HIS A 129 -11.48 -6.61 6.17
CA HIS A 129 -10.38 -6.31 5.26
C HIS A 129 -9.56 -7.58 4.99
N ARG A 130 -9.14 -7.73 3.73
CA ARG A 130 -8.28 -8.83 3.25
C ARG A 130 -6.98 -8.31 2.61
N ILE A 131 -6.67 -7.05 2.88
CA ILE A 131 -5.43 -6.37 2.52
C ILE A 131 -4.87 -5.67 3.76
N GLU A 132 -3.58 -5.87 4.00
CA GLU A 132 -2.87 -5.40 5.18
C GLU A 132 -1.64 -4.57 4.81
N TYR A 133 -1.34 -3.61 5.67
CA TYR A 133 -0.28 -2.62 5.51
C TYR A 133 0.47 -2.50 6.82
N GLY A 134 1.78 -2.67 6.80
CA GLY A 134 2.63 -2.27 7.92
C GLY A 134 3.08 -0.82 7.80
N THR A 135 3.48 -0.22 8.92
CA THR A 135 4.19 1.06 8.90
C THR A 135 5.52 0.86 8.19
N ALA A 136 5.79 1.70 7.19
CA ALA A 136 7.08 1.73 6.51
C ALA A 136 8.00 2.73 7.22
N PHE A 137 9.27 2.40 7.36
CA PHE A 137 10.24 3.23 8.06
C PHE A 137 11.23 3.83 7.06
N SER A 138 11.69 5.05 7.29
CA SER A 138 12.73 5.64 6.43
C SER A 138 13.96 4.74 6.45
N LEU A 139 14.54 4.45 5.29
CA LEU A 139 15.75 3.62 5.20
C LEU A 139 16.94 4.29 5.89
N LEU A 140 17.04 5.62 5.83
CA LEU A 140 18.06 6.38 6.54
C LEU A 140 17.52 6.95 7.87
N PRO A 141 18.40 7.22 8.85
CA PRO A 141 18.04 7.91 10.10
C PRO A 141 17.36 9.26 9.87
N PHE A 142 16.56 9.68 10.85
CA PHE A 142 15.76 10.90 10.84
C PHE A 142 16.58 12.13 10.50
N GLU A 143 17.77 12.25 11.10
CA GLU A 143 18.68 13.38 10.96
C GLU A 143 19.19 13.54 9.51
N GLU A 144 19.14 12.48 8.72
CA GLU A 144 19.48 12.53 7.31
C GLU A 144 18.28 12.86 6.43
N VAL A 145 17.05 12.52 6.81
CA VAL A 145 15.88 12.60 5.92
C VAL A 145 14.93 13.76 6.22
N GLU A 146 14.99 14.31 7.42
CA GLU A 146 14.19 15.45 7.83
C GLU A 146 14.73 16.75 7.23
N THR A 147 13.79 17.65 6.91
CA THR A 147 14.10 19.01 6.50
C THR A 147 13.03 19.97 6.97
N ALA A 148 13.47 21.15 7.38
CA ALA A 148 12.63 22.22 7.86
C ALA A 148 12.69 23.41 6.88
N THR A 149 11.52 23.85 6.40
CA THR A 149 11.40 25.10 5.63
C THR A 149 10.66 26.13 6.47
N THR A 150 11.27 27.30 6.69
CA THR A 150 10.62 28.44 7.35
C THR A 150 9.88 29.29 6.33
N PHE A 151 8.61 29.59 6.59
CA PHE A 151 7.84 30.49 5.74
C PHE A 151 7.77 31.88 6.37
N ASN A 152 8.22 32.88 5.62
CA ASN A 152 8.06 34.28 5.98
C ASN A 152 6.80 34.83 5.29
N ALA A 153 5.96 35.59 6.00
CA ALA A 153 4.95 36.38 5.29
C ALA A 153 5.59 37.59 4.63
N ILE A 154 5.12 37.89 3.44
CA ILE A 154 5.28 39.21 2.82
C ILE A 154 3.97 39.94 3.10
N ASN A 155 4.05 41.16 3.63
CA ASN A 155 2.88 42.02 3.73
C ASN A 155 2.61 42.65 2.36
N ASP A 156 1.50 42.28 1.72
CA ASP A 156 1.16 42.70 0.36
C ASP A 156 1.09 44.24 0.18
N GLN A 157 0.78 44.99 1.24
CA GLN A 157 0.66 46.44 1.20
C GLN A 157 2.02 47.16 1.14
N ASN A 158 3.06 46.59 1.76
CA ASN A 158 4.37 47.25 1.84
C ASN A 158 5.53 46.40 1.29
N GLN A 159 5.24 45.21 0.77
CA GLN A 159 6.18 44.25 0.18
C GLN A 159 7.38 43.90 1.08
N LYS A 160 7.24 44.09 2.41
CA LYS A 160 8.27 43.73 3.38
C LYS A 160 8.02 42.32 3.91
N THR A 161 9.08 41.52 3.96
CA THR A 161 9.10 40.26 4.71
C THR A 161 9.02 40.55 6.21
N GLY A 162 8.03 39.97 6.90
CA GLY A 162 7.86 40.04 8.35
C GLY A 162 8.59 38.92 9.11
N GLN A 163 8.24 38.72 10.39
CA GLN A 163 8.68 37.57 11.20
C GLN A 163 8.25 36.23 10.55
N ALA A 164 9.03 35.17 10.80
CA ALA A 164 8.70 33.82 10.35
C ALA A 164 7.33 33.40 10.91
N LEU A 165 6.41 33.02 10.01
CA LEU A 165 5.04 32.62 10.38
C LEU A 165 4.97 31.22 10.95
N GLY A 166 5.96 30.38 10.61
CA GLY A 166 6.05 29.01 11.08
C GLY A 166 7.11 28.21 10.31
N THR A 167 7.43 27.06 10.88
CA THR A 167 8.34 26.07 10.30
C THR A 167 7.54 24.87 9.83
N ARG A 168 7.83 24.38 8.62
CA ARG A 168 7.26 23.15 8.07
C ARG A 168 8.33 22.09 8.03
N TYR A 169 8.10 21.04 8.81
CA TYR A 169 8.89 19.81 8.78
C TYR A 169 8.37 18.90 7.66
N ALA A 170 9.28 18.42 6.84
CA ALA A 170 9.01 17.53 5.73
C ALA A 170 10.11 16.47 5.62
N VAL A 171 9.82 15.42 4.86
CA VAL A 171 10.80 14.46 4.39
C VAL A 171 11.36 14.97 3.07
N ARG A 172 12.69 14.96 2.93
CA ARG A 172 13.37 15.41 1.71
C ARG A 172 13.19 14.44 0.53
N PRO A 173 13.28 14.92 -0.72
CA PRO A 173 13.38 14.06 -1.91
C PRO A 173 14.49 13.01 -1.81
N ALA A 174 14.36 11.92 -2.58
CA ALA A 174 15.20 10.73 -2.58
C ALA A 174 15.21 9.93 -1.26
N THR A 175 14.28 10.20 -0.34
CA THR A 175 14.11 9.36 0.85
C THR A 175 13.35 8.09 0.49
N LEU A 176 13.89 6.93 0.83
CA LEU A 176 13.28 5.63 0.57
C LEU A 176 12.56 5.07 1.80
N PHE A 177 11.36 4.53 1.60
CA PHE A 177 10.60 3.77 2.58
C PHE A 177 10.33 2.36 2.06
N PRO A 178 11.09 1.34 2.51
CA PRO A 178 10.75 -0.06 2.28
C PRO A 178 9.40 -0.39 2.92
N SER A 179 8.50 -0.99 2.14
CA SER A 179 7.11 -1.23 2.52
C SER A 179 6.65 -2.59 2.02
N ILE A 180 5.65 -3.16 2.70
CA ILE A 180 5.04 -4.44 2.33
C ILE A 180 3.52 -4.28 2.39
N VAL A 181 2.86 -4.73 1.33
CA VAL A 181 1.40 -4.89 1.27
C VAL A 181 1.10 -6.38 1.19
N THR A 182 0.29 -6.89 2.13
CA THR A 182 -0.10 -8.29 2.18
C THR A 182 -1.55 -8.46 1.75
N LEU A 183 -1.80 -9.31 0.75
CA LEU A 183 -3.13 -9.78 0.38
C LEU A 183 -3.44 -11.12 1.06
N LYS A 184 -4.63 -11.27 1.64
CA LYS A 184 -5.07 -12.49 2.36
C LYS A 184 -6.24 -13.14 1.65
N SER A 185 -6.07 -14.38 1.19
CA SER A 185 -7.08 -15.12 0.42
C SER A 185 -7.68 -14.29 -0.72
N ALA A 186 -6.84 -13.57 -1.46
CA ALA A 186 -7.27 -12.71 -2.55
C ALA A 186 -7.46 -13.47 -3.86
N THR A 187 -8.28 -12.94 -4.76
CA THR A 187 -8.40 -13.46 -6.13
C THR A 187 -7.31 -12.89 -7.04
N LEU A 188 -7.15 -13.50 -8.22
CA LEU A 188 -6.30 -12.95 -9.27
C LEU A 188 -6.71 -11.53 -9.67
N ARG A 189 -8.03 -11.25 -9.75
CA ARG A 189 -8.53 -9.91 -10.08
C ARG A 189 -8.19 -8.90 -8.99
N GLU A 190 -8.28 -9.28 -7.72
CA GLU A 190 -7.86 -8.43 -6.60
C GLU A 190 -6.35 -8.18 -6.60
N LEU A 191 -5.53 -9.19 -6.92
CA LEU A 191 -4.09 -9.02 -7.09
C LEU A 191 -3.79 -8.02 -8.23
N VAL A 192 -4.39 -8.19 -9.40
CA VAL A 192 -4.19 -7.27 -10.55
C VAL A 192 -4.63 -5.85 -10.21
N LEU A 193 -5.81 -5.68 -9.59
CA LEU A 193 -6.28 -4.37 -9.14
C LEU A 193 -5.30 -3.75 -8.12
N THR A 194 -4.75 -4.54 -7.20
CA THR A 194 -3.79 -4.08 -6.20
C THR A 194 -2.49 -3.63 -6.85
N LEU A 195 -1.90 -4.42 -7.74
CA LEU A 195 -0.66 -4.08 -8.44
C LEU A 195 -0.84 -2.80 -9.27
N LYS A 196 -1.93 -2.68 -10.02
CA LYS A 196 -2.26 -1.44 -10.76
C LYS A 196 -2.43 -0.24 -9.84
N THR A 197 -3.12 -0.41 -8.71
CA THR A 197 -3.33 0.65 -7.71
C THR A 197 -2.00 1.13 -7.14
N LEU A 198 -1.10 0.20 -6.78
CA LEU A 198 0.22 0.50 -6.27
C LEU A 198 1.06 1.30 -7.29
N LEU A 199 1.01 0.92 -8.56
CA LEU A 199 1.71 1.63 -9.64
C LEU A 199 1.13 3.03 -9.94
N ALA A 200 -0.19 3.19 -9.79
CA ALA A 200 -0.90 4.44 -10.08
C ALA A 200 -0.83 5.45 -8.94
N ALA A 201 -0.77 4.99 -7.69
CA ALA A 201 -0.75 5.85 -6.52
C ALA A 201 0.57 6.62 -6.40
N LYS A 202 0.49 7.96 -6.43
CA LYS A 202 1.65 8.88 -6.33
C LYS A 202 1.57 9.87 -5.17
N ASN A 203 0.37 10.30 -4.79
CA ASN A 203 0.18 11.38 -3.82
C ASN A 203 -0.12 10.86 -2.42
N TYR A 204 0.88 10.81 -1.55
CA TYR A 204 0.75 10.24 -0.19
C TYR A 204 0.85 11.26 0.96
N GLY A 205 1.09 12.54 0.67
CA GLY A 205 1.23 13.60 1.68
C GLY A 205 -0.11 14.05 2.30
N ALA A 206 -0.01 14.64 3.51
CA ALA A 206 -1.14 15.29 4.17
C ALA A 206 -1.64 16.54 3.41
N GLU A 207 -0.74 17.19 2.68
CA GLU A 207 -0.99 18.41 1.93
C GLU A 207 -1.09 18.08 0.43
N THR A 208 -2.20 17.46 0.04
CA THR A 208 -2.45 16.95 -1.33
C THR A 208 -2.46 18.02 -2.44
N ARG A 209 -2.25 19.30 -2.08
CA ARG A 209 -2.19 20.42 -3.02
C ARG A 209 -0.76 20.84 -3.37
N ILE A 210 0.24 20.56 -2.52
CA ILE A 210 1.63 21.01 -2.70
C ILE A 210 2.60 19.96 -2.13
N GLY A 211 3.34 19.30 -3.02
CA GLY A 211 4.28 18.21 -2.70
C GLY A 211 3.61 16.91 -2.31
N GLY A 212 4.40 15.97 -1.76
CA GLY A 212 3.88 14.65 -1.39
C GLY A 212 3.90 13.61 -2.52
N ASP A 213 4.64 13.88 -3.60
CA ASP A 213 4.88 12.93 -4.69
C ASP A 213 5.81 11.81 -4.24
N LEU A 214 5.33 10.59 -4.36
CA LEU A 214 6.10 9.37 -4.15
C LEU A 214 6.00 8.48 -5.39
N ARG A 215 7.05 7.70 -5.62
CA ARG A 215 7.06 6.61 -6.59
C ARG A 215 7.09 5.27 -5.86
N ASN A 216 6.12 4.42 -6.18
CA ASN A 216 6.13 3.03 -5.75
C ASN A 216 6.83 2.18 -6.82
N THR A 217 7.85 1.44 -6.41
CA THR A 217 8.52 0.43 -7.23
C THR A 217 8.33 -0.92 -6.55
N ILE A 218 7.71 -1.88 -7.25
CA ILE A 218 7.54 -3.24 -6.74
C ILE A 218 8.84 -4.00 -7.02
N VAL A 219 9.49 -4.49 -5.97
CA VAL A 219 10.83 -5.10 -6.05
C VAL A 219 10.85 -6.56 -5.58
N GLY A 220 9.75 -7.06 -5.01
CA GLY A 220 9.66 -8.43 -4.54
C GLY A 220 8.21 -8.89 -4.41
N ILE A 221 7.97 -10.18 -4.65
CA ILE A 221 6.67 -10.82 -4.41
C ILE A 221 6.91 -12.20 -3.79
N ALA A 222 6.18 -12.50 -2.72
CA ALA A 222 6.17 -13.83 -2.10
C ALA A 222 4.72 -14.32 -1.89
N GLY A 223 4.41 -15.51 -2.40
CA GLY A 223 3.17 -16.22 -2.09
C GLY A 223 3.40 -17.23 -0.95
N GLY A 224 2.44 -17.38 -0.04
CA GLY A 224 2.62 -18.20 1.15
C GLY A 224 1.32 -18.71 1.77
N TRP A 225 1.46 -19.50 2.84
CA TRP A 225 0.40 -19.72 3.84
C TRP A 225 0.59 -18.83 5.09
N GLU A 226 1.51 -17.88 5.01
CA GLU A 226 1.84 -16.93 6.07
C GLU A 226 2.62 -15.76 5.49
N GLU A 227 2.80 -14.72 6.29
CA GLU A 227 3.69 -13.60 6.01
C GLU A 227 5.10 -13.97 6.47
N ILE A 228 6.11 -13.77 5.62
CA ILE A 228 7.47 -14.23 5.93
C ILE A 228 8.37 -13.13 6.47
N ILE A 229 8.04 -11.86 6.22
CA ILE A 229 8.82 -10.70 6.68
C ILE A 229 7.92 -9.49 6.93
N THR A 230 8.33 -8.62 7.85
CA THR A 230 7.67 -7.34 8.17
C THR A 230 8.43 -6.14 7.57
N PRO A 231 7.79 -4.97 7.40
CA PRO A 231 8.48 -3.77 6.93
C PRO A 231 9.64 -3.30 7.83
N LEU A 232 9.59 -3.58 9.15
CA LEU A 232 10.68 -3.26 10.06
C LEU A 232 11.92 -4.11 9.73
N GLU A 233 11.75 -5.43 9.70
CA GLU A 233 12.82 -6.38 9.34
C GLU A 233 13.42 -6.08 7.97
N LEU A 234 12.57 -5.80 6.98
CA LEU A 234 13.00 -5.39 5.65
C LEU A 234 13.85 -4.11 5.68
N THR A 235 13.43 -3.10 6.45
CA THR A 235 14.19 -1.84 6.57
C THR A 235 15.57 -2.07 7.20
N LEU A 236 15.63 -2.88 8.25
CA LEU A 236 16.87 -3.20 8.95
C LEU A 236 17.86 -4.01 8.09
N GLU A 237 17.35 -4.97 7.32
CA GLU A 237 18.15 -5.75 6.36
C GLU A 237 18.69 -4.90 5.20
N LEU A 238 17.85 -4.01 4.68
CA LEU A 238 18.23 -3.13 3.58
C LEU A 238 19.21 -2.06 4.00
N PHE A 239 19.21 -1.62 5.26
CA PHE A 239 20.20 -0.65 5.73
C PHE A 239 21.63 -1.20 5.58
N ASP A 240 21.83 -2.47 5.92
CA ASP A 240 23.11 -3.16 5.76
C ASP A 240 23.50 -3.38 4.29
N LYS A 241 22.55 -3.21 3.36
CA LYS A 241 22.71 -3.41 1.91
C LYS A 241 22.36 -2.14 1.11
N LYS A 242 22.40 -0.97 1.74
CA LYS A 242 21.90 0.29 1.17
C LYS A 242 22.64 0.76 -0.09
N ASP A 243 23.83 0.21 -0.34
CA ASP A 243 24.63 0.49 -1.54
C ASP A 243 24.16 -0.31 -2.77
N ASP A 244 23.31 -1.32 -2.60
CA ASP A 244 22.72 -2.15 -3.67
C ASP A 244 21.23 -2.43 -3.38
N LEU A 245 20.40 -1.42 -3.65
CA LEU A 245 18.95 -1.50 -3.50
C LEU A 245 18.29 -1.98 -4.79
N SER A 246 18.36 -3.30 -5.01
CA SER A 246 17.87 -3.98 -6.21
C SER A 246 16.81 -5.05 -5.91
N GLY A 247 16.16 -5.56 -6.97
CA GLY A 247 15.24 -6.69 -6.85
C GLY A 247 15.95 -7.95 -6.38
N GLU A 248 17.22 -8.12 -6.78
CA GLU A 248 18.11 -9.20 -6.36
C GLU A 248 18.32 -9.18 -4.84
N THR A 249 18.64 -8.01 -4.28
CA THR A 249 18.77 -7.81 -2.83
C THR A 249 17.45 -8.14 -2.11
N ALA A 250 16.32 -7.63 -2.62
CA ALA A 250 15.01 -7.92 -2.03
C ALA A 250 14.67 -9.41 -2.06
N ALA A 251 14.92 -10.09 -3.18
CA ALA A 251 14.70 -11.53 -3.33
C ALA A 251 15.60 -12.34 -2.38
N ALA A 252 16.88 -11.96 -2.23
CA ALA A 252 17.79 -12.62 -1.29
C ALA A 252 17.31 -12.50 0.17
N ILE A 253 16.83 -11.32 0.57
CA ILE A 253 16.24 -11.10 1.90
C ILE A 253 14.99 -11.99 2.06
N LEU A 254 14.07 -12.01 1.09
CA LEU A 254 12.87 -12.84 1.15
C LEU A 254 13.21 -14.34 1.26
N GLN A 255 14.23 -14.81 0.54
CA GLN A 255 14.69 -16.20 0.63
C GLN A 255 15.28 -16.53 2.00
N LYS A 256 16.02 -15.60 2.62
CA LYS A 256 16.49 -15.75 4.00
C LYS A 256 15.31 -15.93 4.95
N TYR A 257 14.31 -15.05 4.84
CA TYR A 257 13.15 -15.05 5.74
C TYR A 257 12.17 -16.20 5.52
N LYS A 258 12.12 -16.77 4.31
CA LYS A 258 11.42 -18.03 4.04
C LYS A 258 11.86 -19.16 4.98
N ALA A 259 13.13 -19.20 5.41
CA ALA A 259 13.62 -20.23 6.33
C ALA A 259 13.04 -20.12 7.76
N TYR A 260 12.49 -18.97 8.13
CA TYR A 260 11.86 -18.72 9.43
C TYR A 260 10.34 -18.93 9.42
N ALA A 261 9.74 -19.16 8.25
CA ALA A 261 8.31 -19.44 8.13
C ALA A 261 7.94 -20.75 8.84
N GLY A 262 6.75 -20.82 9.42
CA GLY A 262 6.19 -22.05 9.99
C GLY A 262 5.89 -23.12 8.94
N ASN A 263 5.63 -22.71 7.69
CA ASN A 263 5.29 -23.57 6.56
C ASN A 263 6.21 -23.26 5.36
N PRO A 264 7.54 -23.45 5.46
CA PRO A 264 8.50 -23.00 4.44
C PRO A 264 8.29 -23.67 3.08
N GLN A 265 7.76 -24.91 3.06
CA GLN A 265 7.43 -25.61 1.81
C GLN A 265 6.21 -25.02 1.08
N GLN A 266 5.39 -24.24 1.80
CA GLN A 266 4.24 -23.54 1.26
C GLN A 266 4.55 -22.08 0.92
N VAL A 267 5.84 -21.70 0.88
CA VAL A 267 6.28 -20.35 0.51
C VAL A 267 6.99 -20.38 -0.83
N LYS A 268 6.59 -19.48 -1.73
CA LYS A 268 7.24 -19.21 -2.99
C LYS A 268 7.63 -17.75 -3.08
N VAL A 269 8.93 -17.51 -3.14
CA VAL A 269 9.50 -16.20 -3.43
C VAL A 269 9.78 -16.14 -4.93
N LEU A 270 9.27 -15.11 -5.61
CA LEU A 270 9.55 -14.91 -7.03
C LEU A 270 10.96 -14.31 -7.22
N SER A 271 11.64 -14.73 -8.28
CA SER A 271 12.88 -14.08 -8.73
C SER A 271 12.61 -12.66 -9.27
N PRO A 272 13.61 -11.78 -9.34
CA PRO A 272 13.43 -10.41 -9.86
C PRO A 272 12.79 -10.38 -11.25
N VAL A 273 13.25 -11.24 -12.16
CA VAL A 273 12.68 -11.37 -13.51
C VAL A 273 11.21 -11.83 -13.50
N GLU A 274 10.84 -12.72 -12.57
CA GLU A 274 9.45 -13.15 -12.42
C GLU A 274 8.58 -12.04 -11.82
N VAL A 275 9.12 -11.24 -10.90
CA VAL A 275 8.44 -10.03 -10.35
C VAL A 275 8.17 -9.05 -11.47
N ASP A 276 9.19 -8.66 -12.24
CA ASP A 276 9.06 -7.71 -13.35
C ASP A 276 8.00 -8.16 -14.36
N LYS A 277 8.06 -9.42 -14.80
CA LYS A 277 7.07 -9.97 -15.72
C LYS A 277 5.67 -10.04 -15.11
N THR A 278 5.54 -10.29 -13.81
CA THR A 278 4.24 -10.31 -13.12
C THR A 278 3.63 -8.91 -13.06
N VAL A 279 4.45 -7.91 -12.76
CA VAL A 279 4.05 -6.49 -12.72
C VAL A 279 3.69 -6.00 -14.13
N GLU A 280 4.51 -6.33 -15.14
CA GLU A 280 4.26 -6.00 -16.55
C GLU A 280 2.95 -6.65 -17.04
N GLU A 281 2.75 -7.94 -16.77
CA GLU A 281 1.53 -8.64 -17.14
C GLU A 281 0.30 -7.99 -16.49
N ALA A 282 0.36 -7.71 -15.18
CA ALA A 282 -0.72 -7.02 -14.48
C ALA A 282 -0.98 -5.61 -15.03
N ALA A 283 0.07 -4.86 -15.39
CA ALA A 283 -0.04 -3.55 -16.02
C ALA A 283 -0.73 -3.63 -17.38
N ASN A 284 -0.45 -4.67 -18.18
CA ASN A 284 -1.01 -4.87 -19.52
C ASN A 284 -2.44 -5.45 -19.53
N ILE A 285 -2.94 -6.02 -18.42
CA ILE A 285 -4.34 -6.44 -18.33
C ILE A 285 -5.24 -5.20 -18.41
N ALA A 286 -6.02 -5.10 -19.49
CA ALA A 286 -6.96 -4.00 -19.66
C ALA A 286 -8.17 -4.16 -18.73
N LEU A 287 -8.60 -3.06 -18.12
CA LEU A 287 -9.80 -3.01 -17.29
C LEU A 287 -11.07 -2.86 -18.17
N TYR A 288 -11.19 -3.72 -19.18
CA TYR A 288 -12.32 -3.73 -20.10
C TYR A 288 -13.56 -4.37 -19.48
N LYS A 289 -14.67 -4.33 -20.24
CA LYS A 289 -16.02 -4.72 -19.80
C LYS A 289 -16.05 -6.07 -19.09
N GLU A 290 -15.36 -7.08 -19.63
CA GLU A 290 -15.32 -8.42 -19.04
C GLU A 290 -14.60 -8.45 -17.69
N PHE A 291 -13.42 -7.82 -17.58
CA PHE A 291 -12.68 -7.74 -16.32
C PHE A 291 -13.51 -7.06 -15.23
N ILE A 292 -14.11 -5.91 -15.56
CA ILE A 292 -14.95 -5.16 -14.64
C ILE A 292 -16.20 -5.98 -14.26
N ALA A 293 -16.90 -6.58 -15.22
CA ALA A 293 -18.06 -7.42 -14.94
C ALA A 293 -17.71 -8.56 -13.98
N ASN A 294 -16.62 -9.28 -14.24
CA ASN A 294 -16.17 -10.39 -13.41
C ASN A 294 -15.72 -9.94 -12.01
N ALA A 295 -15.01 -8.81 -11.92
CA ALA A 295 -14.58 -8.26 -10.62
C ALA A 295 -15.76 -7.87 -9.73
N TYR A 296 -16.86 -7.36 -10.29
CA TYR A 296 -18.08 -7.07 -9.52
C TYR A 296 -18.91 -8.33 -9.25
N ALA A 297 -18.98 -9.28 -10.18
CA ALA A 297 -19.64 -10.57 -9.97
C ALA A 297 -19.03 -11.35 -8.80
N ASP A 298 -17.70 -11.31 -8.64
CA ASP A 298 -16.99 -11.86 -7.49
C ASP A 298 -17.53 -11.31 -6.16
N VAL A 299 -17.78 -10.00 -6.11
CA VAL A 299 -18.30 -9.34 -4.90
C VAL A 299 -19.75 -9.72 -4.65
N GLU A 300 -20.58 -9.78 -5.69
CA GLU A 300 -21.97 -10.22 -5.58
C GLU A 300 -22.06 -11.64 -5.03
N GLU A 301 -21.19 -12.54 -5.48
CA GLU A 301 -21.13 -13.92 -5.01
C GLU A 301 -20.69 -14.00 -3.54
N TYR A 302 -19.65 -13.26 -3.16
CA TYR A 302 -19.24 -13.11 -1.76
C TYR A 302 -20.39 -12.63 -0.86
N ARG A 303 -21.17 -11.63 -1.33
CA ARG A 303 -22.31 -11.10 -0.58
C ARG A 303 -23.45 -12.10 -0.45
N LYS A 304 -23.67 -12.97 -1.44
CA LYS A 304 -24.67 -14.05 -1.35
C LYS A 304 -24.28 -15.07 -0.29
N GLN A 305 -23.03 -15.52 -0.31
CA GLN A 305 -22.51 -16.47 0.69
C GLN A 305 -22.59 -15.89 2.10
N GLN A 306 -22.26 -14.61 2.27
CA GLN A 306 -22.35 -13.96 3.59
C GLN A 306 -23.79 -13.90 4.15
N LYS A 307 -24.81 -13.88 3.28
CA LYS A 307 -26.22 -13.87 3.69
C LYS A 307 -26.76 -15.27 4.04
N GLY A 308 -25.94 -16.33 3.96
CA GLY A 308 -26.34 -17.68 4.35
C GLY A 308 -27.32 -18.34 3.39
N LYS A 309 -27.13 -18.15 2.07
CA LYS A 309 -27.66 -19.09 1.08
C LYS A 309 -26.69 -20.25 0.88
#